data_AF-A0A7W1NYK6-F1
#
_entry.id   AF-A0A7W1NYK6-F1
#
_cell.length_a   1.000
_cell.length_b   1.000
_cell.length_c   1.000
_cell.angle_alpha   90.00
_cell.angle_beta   90.00
_cell.angle_gamma   90.00
#
_symmetry.space_group_name_H-M   'P 1'
#
loop_
_entity.id
_entity.type
_entity.pdbx_description
1 polymer ?
#
loop_
_entity_poly.entity_id
_entity_poly.type
_entity_poly.pdbx_seq_one_letter_code
_entity_poly.pdbx_strand_id
1 'polypeptide(L)'
;MMLQAHYPNRDFLLTDAGLEAVVEVFDDLHDAASEGQLQELTALDNRELLGWLRELVFTAQETISEIESRTARTTRQEPVLRLVK
;
A
#
# COMPACT_ATOMS: atom_id res chain seq x y z
N MET A 1 -2.79 -13.35 25.82
CA MET A 1 -2.26 -12.00 26.12
C MET A 1 -1.48 -11.57 24.89
N MET A 2 -2.01 -10.64 24.10
CA MET A 2 -1.42 -10.19 22.83
C MET A 2 -0.24 -9.26 23.12
N LEU A 3 0.95 -9.57 22.59
CA LEU A 3 2.04 -8.61 22.50
C LEU A 3 1.64 -7.57 21.46
N GLN A 4 1.31 -6.35 21.90
CA GLN A 4 1.27 -5.20 21.00
C GLN A 4 2.71 -4.95 20.54
N ALA A 5 3.02 -5.33 19.30
CA ALA A 5 4.22 -4.86 18.65
C ALA A 5 4.07 -3.35 18.45
N HIS A 6 4.71 -2.56 19.31
CA HIS A 6 4.90 -1.14 19.03
C HIS A 6 5.96 -1.07 17.95
N TYR A 7 5.56 -0.81 16.70
CA TYR A 7 6.49 -0.50 15.63
C TYR A 7 6.87 0.97 15.79
N PRO A 8 8.06 1.30 16.33
CA PRO A 8 8.51 2.68 16.29
C PRO A 8 8.56 3.09 14.81
N ASN A 9 8.20 4.34 14.51
CA ASN A 9 8.36 4.97 13.19
C ASN A 9 7.24 4.77 12.13
N ARG A 10 6.02 4.34 12.50
CA ARG A 10 4.88 4.33 11.54
C ARG A 10 4.60 5.70 10.93
N ASP A 11 4.76 6.77 11.71
CA ASP A 11 4.53 8.13 11.25
C ASP A 11 5.54 8.56 10.18
N PHE A 12 6.78 8.07 10.25
CA PHE A 12 7.80 8.30 9.22
C PHE A 12 7.41 7.65 7.89
N LEU A 13 6.89 6.42 7.91
CA LEU A 13 6.49 5.69 6.70
C LEU A 13 5.35 6.39 5.92
N LEU A 14 4.64 7.33 6.57
CA LEU A 14 3.60 8.14 5.93
C LEU A 14 4.10 9.49 5.42
N THR A 15 5.40 9.78 5.55
CA THR A 15 6.05 10.93 4.91
C THR A 15 6.52 10.58 3.51
N ASP A 16 6.72 11.57 2.64
CA ASP A 16 7.22 11.35 1.27
C ASP A 16 8.53 10.55 1.25
N ALA A 17 9.48 10.88 2.12
CA ALA A 17 10.75 10.15 2.25
C ALA A 17 10.56 8.72 2.79
N GLY A 18 9.56 8.49 3.64
CA GLY A 18 9.23 7.15 4.11
C GLY A 18 8.60 6.29 3.02
N LEU A 19 7.72 6.88 2.19
CA LEU A 19 7.14 6.20 1.03
C LEU A 19 8.20 5.86 -0.01
N GLU A 20 9.15 6.76 -0.27
CA GLU A 20 10.30 6.51 -1.14
C GLU A 20 11.14 5.33 -0.63
N ALA A 21 11.50 5.34 0.67
CA ALA A 21 12.25 4.23 1.27
C ALA A 21 11.50 2.88 1.19
N VAL A 22 10.16 2.88 1.29
CA VAL A 22 9.37 1.66 1.10
C VAL A 22 9.52 1.14 -0.34
N VAL A 23 9.45 2.02 -1.34
CA VAL A 23 9.64 1.63 -2.74
C VAL A 23 11.03 1.05 -2.98
N GLU A 24 12.08 1.69 -2.46
CA GLU A 24 13.46 1.18 -2.56
C GLU A 24 13.58 -0.26 -1.99
N VAL A 25 12.96 -0.54 -0.85
CA VAL A 25 12.95 -1.90 -0.28
C VAL A 25 12.25 -2.91 -1.21
N PHE A 26 11.18 -2.51 -1.91
CA PHE A 26 10.52 -3.39 -2.88
C PHE A 26 11.36 -3.60 -4.14
N ASP A 27 12.13 -2.60 -4.56
CA ASP A 27 13.06 -2.72 -5.67
C ASP A 27 14.19 -3.71 -5.32
N ASP A 28 14.79 -3.62 -4.14
CA ASP A 28 15.78 -4.59 -3.66
C ASP A 28 15.22 -6.02 -3.62
N LEU A 29 13.98 -6.17 -3.14
CA LEU A 29 13.30 -7.46 -3.09
C LEU A 29 13.02 -8.02 -4.49
N HIS A 30 12.66 -7.15 -5.44
CA HIS A 30 12.46 -7.52 -6.84
C HIS A 30 13.77 -8.00 -7.48
N ASP A 31 14.87 -7.29 -7.26
CA ASP A 31 16.19 -7.65 -7.79
C ASP A 31 16.62 -9.03 -7.27
N ALA A 32 16.53 -9.25 -5.95
CA ALA A 32 16.82 -10.56 -5.36
C ALA A 32 15.88 -11.67 -5.87
N ALA A 33 14.60 -11.38 -6.15
CA ALA A 33 13.70 -12.34 -6.77
C ALA A 33 14.14 -12.72 -8.20
N SER A 34 14.55 -11.72 -8.98
CA SER A 34 14.98 -11.91 -10.37
C SER A 34 16.27 -12.71 -10.49
N GLU A 35 17.15 -12.61 -9.48
CA GLU A 35 18.43 -13.32 -9.40
C GLU A 35 18.32 -14.67 -8.66
N GLY A 36 17.16 -14.99 -8.08
CA GLY A 36 16.94 -16.21 -7.32
C GLY A 36 17.61 -16.22 -5.93
N GLN A 37 17.82 -15.04 -5.34
CA GLN A 37 18.54 -14.79 -4.09
C GLN A 37 17.64 -14.30 -2.93
N LEU A 38 16.33 -14.52 -2.99
CA LEU A 38 15.39 -14.02 -1.97
C LEU A 38 15.76 -14.41 -0.53
N GLN A 39 16.34 -15.60 -0.34
CA GLN A 39 16.73 -16.10 0.98
C GLN A 39 17.91 -15.31 1.59
N GLU A 40 18.60 -14.48 0.82
CA GLU A 40 19.65 -13.57 1.31
C GLU A 40 19.05 -12.31 1.96
N LEU A 41 17.85 -11.89 1.54
CA LEU A 41 17.17 -10.70 2.05
C LEU A 41 16.10 -11.00 3.11
N THR A 42 15.48 -12.17 3.04
CA THR A 42 14.38 -12.53 3.95
C THR A 42 14.39 -13.99 4.35
N ALA A 43 13.93 -14.26 5.57
CA ALA A 43 13.76 -15.62 6.09
C ALA A 43 12.41 -16.25 5.69
N LEU A 44 11.53 -15.50 5.03
CA LEU A 44 10.23 -16.00 4.58
C LEU A 44 10.40 -17.03 3.46
N ASP A 45 9.59 -18.09 3.49
CA ASP A 45 9.50 -18.97 2.34
C ASP A 45 8.74 -18.29 1.18
N ASN A 46 8.87 -18.84 -0.03
CA ASN A 46 8.24 -18.25 -1.21
C ASN A 46 6.71 -18.13 -1.08
N ARG A 47 6.06 -19.07 -0.40
CA ARG A 47 4.60 -19.05 -0.25
C ARG A 47 4.17 -17.94 0.70
N GLU A 48 4.87 -17.79 1.81
CA GLU A 48 4.64 -16.73 2.80
C GLU A 48 4.88 -15.36 2.19
N LEU A 49 6.02 -15.18 1.50
CA LEU A 49 6.36 -13.93 0.83
C LEU A 49 5.33 -13.57 -0.25
N LEU A 50 4.92 -14.54 -1.08
CA LEU A 50 3.87 -14.31 -2.09
C LEU A 50 2.51 -13.95 -1.45
N GLY A 51 2.19 -14.52 -0.29
CA GLY A 51 0.99 -14.15 0.47
C GLY A 51 1.03 -12.68 0.86
N TRP A 52 2.12 -12.26 1.48
CA TRP A 52 2.31 -10.88 1.92
C TRP A 52 2.30 -9.87 0.78
N LEU A 53 3.00 -10.17 -0.33
CA LEU A 53 3.02 -9.32 -1.52
C LEU A 53 1.63 -9.15 -2.12
N ARG A 54 0.81 -10.22 -2.16
CA ARG A 54 -0.57 -10.14 -2.66
C ARG A 54 -1.46 -9.30 -1.75
N GLU A 55 -1.34 -9.43 -0.44
CA GLU A 55 -2.09 -8.62 0.52
C GLU A 55 -1.73 -7.13 0.40
N LEU A 56 -0.44 -6.82 0.21
CA LEU A 56 0.02 -5.46 -0.03
C LEU A 56 -0.55 -4.89 -1.33
N VAL A 57 -0.44 -5.62 -2.44
CA VAL A 57 -0.98 -5.19 -3.74
C VAL A 57 -2.48 -4.95 -3.63
N PHE A 58 -3.22 -5.86 -3.00
CA PHE A 58 -4.64 -5.69 -2.77
C PHE A 58 -4.94 -4.42 -1.97
N THR A 59 -4.23 -4.21 -0.86
CA THR A 59 -4.43 -3.02 0.00
C THR A 59 -4.12 -1.72 -0.73
N ALA A 60 -3.04 -1.70 -1.53
CA ALA A 60 -2.69 -0.55 -2.35
C ALA A 60 -3.75 -0.26 -3.43
N GLN A 61 -4.23 -1.30 -4.11
CA GLN A 61 -5.29 -1.18 -5.12
C GLN A 61 -6.60 -0.65 -4.53
N GLU A 62 -7.03 -1.15 -3.38
CA GLU A 62 -8.21 -0.64 -2.69
C GLU A 62 -8.02 0.82 -2.27
N THR A 63 -6.85 1.17 -1.74
CA THR A 63 -6.52 2.55 -1.34
C THR A 63 -6.58 3.51 -2.54
N ILE A 64 -6.00 3.13 -3.68
CA ILE A 64 -6.07 3.90 -4.92
C ILE A 64 -7.54 4.08 -5.36
N SER A 65 -8.28 2.98 -5.42
CA SER A 65 -9.69 2.97 -5.84
C SER A 65 -10.54 3.89 -4.95
N GLU A 66 -10.30 3.92 -3.65
CA GLU A 66 -10.97 4.81 -2.72
C GLU A 66 -10.62 6.29 -2.95
N ILE A 67 -9.35 6.62 -3.17
CA ILE A 67 -8.89 7.99 -3.45
C ILE A 67 -9.52 8.51 -4.75
N GLU A 68 -9.49 7.70 -5.80
CA GLU A 68 -10.10 8.04 -7.09
C GLU A 68 -11.62 8.20 -6.97
N SER A 69 -12.29 7.27 -6.28
CA SER A 69 -13.74 7.31 -6.06
C SER A 69 -14.17 8.51 -5.22
N ARG A 70 -13.35 8.97 -4.27
CA ARG A 70 -13.61 10.20 -3.50
C ARG A 70 -13.39 11.43 -4.38
N THR A 71 -12.34 11.46 -5.17
CA THR A 71 -12.05 12.56 -6.10
C THR A 71 -13.17 12.74 -7.13
N ALA A 72 -13.67 11.65 -7.70
CA ALA A 72 -14.79 11.66 -8.64
C ALA A 72 -16.13 12.10 -8.00
N ARG A 73 -16.34 11.82 -6.70
CA ARG A 73 -17.51 12.31 -5.95
C ARG A 73 -17.42 13.81 -5.68
N THR A 74 -16.24 14.31 -5.30
CA THR A 74 -16.03 15.75 -5.06
C THR A 74 -16.25 16.60 -6.31
N THR A 75 -15.93 16.08 -7.50
CA THR A 75 -16.11 16.81 -8.77
C THR A 75 -17.53 16.76 -9.31
N ARG A 76 -18.36 15.78 -8.89
CA ARG A 76 -19.80 15.77 -9.14
C ARG A 76 -20.52 16.64 -8.09
N GLN A 77 -20.51 17.96 -8.30
CA GLN A 77 -21.47 18.83 -7.61
C GLN A 77 -22.89 18.31 -7.86
N GLU A 78 -23.69 18.14 -6.79
CA GLU A 78 -25.07 17.67 -6.90
C GLU A 78 -25.86 18.58 -7.85
N PRO A 79 -26.64 18.03 -8.80
CA PRO A 79 -27.51 18.84 -9.64
C PRO A 79 -28.51 19.54 -8.72
N VAL A 80 -28.46 20.88 -8.69
CA VAL A 80 -29.43 21.69 -7.95
C VAL A 80 -30.79 21.53 -8.64
N LEU A 81 -31.61 20.62 -8.13
CA LEU A 81 -32.99 20.45 -8.58
C LEU A 81 -33.79 21.68 -8.12
N ARG A 82 -34.04 22.60 -9.05
CA ARG A 82 -34.99 23.70 -8.83
C ARG A 82 -36.37 23.23 -9.24
N LEU A 83 -37.27 23.04 -8.25
CA LEU A 83 -38.69 22.89 -8.54
C LEU A 83 -39.21 24.22 -9.10
N VAL A 84 -39.68 24.20 -10.34
CA VAL A 84 -40.42 25.32 -10.93
C VAL A 84 -41.89 25.13 -10.57
N LYS A 85 -42.49 26.13 -9.91
CA LYS A 85 -43.95 26.22 -9.73
C LYS A 85 -44.57 26.98 -10.89
#